data_AF-A0A7M3W975-F1
#
_entry.id   AF-A0A7M3W975-F1
#
_cell.length_a   1.000
_cell.length_b   1.000
_cell.length_c   1.000
_cell.angle_alpha   90.00
_cell.angle_beta   90.00
_cell.angle_gamma   90.00
#
_symmetry.space_group_name_H-M   'P 1'
#
loop_
_entity.id
_entity.type
_entity.pdbx_description
1 polymer ?
#
loop_
_entity_poly.entity_id
_entity_poly.type
_entity_poly.pdbx_seq_one_letter_code
_entity_poly.pdbx_strand_id
1 'polypeptide(L)'
;MAHAKVTMAMGLAVLMALSTLGAPVTAQEVAQDPKQPSVDNPHMHFWGTGDLSSCWTHFDGNDSSGSAVEGYGEKSTTSGQNAVDFTCRMQDNLKQDMYLDPNGTIFLEFTIEAYAPGNCDGVSAQCEELNVTLMKGTTEIATEQFNGISSGDPDTRTWQIPVNETFERWNKSSEEPSINFRWVGYADSGLQCIIALC
;
A
#
# COMPACT_ATOMS: atom_id res chain seq x y z
N MET A 1 -15.16 29.52 -4.92
CA MET A 1 -15.48 28.55 -5.98
C MET A 1 -15.84 27.26 -5.28
N ALA A 2 -17.04 26.74 -5.55
CA ALA A 2 -17.60 25.62 -4.83
C ALA A 2 -16.83 24.34 -5.17
N HIS A 3 -16.35 23.64 -4.14
CA HIS A 3 -15.95 22.24 -4.29
C HIS A 3 -17.21 21.47 -4.70
N ALA A 4 -17.18 20.89 -5.89
CA ALA A 4 -18.19 19.96 -6.34
C ALA A 4 -18.30 18.86 -5.29
N LYS A 5 -19.51 18.66 -4.77
CA LYS A 5 -19.84 17.49 -3.98
C LYS A 5 -19.50 16.27 -4.82
N VAL A 6 -18.55 15.47 -4.34
CA VAL A 6 -18.21 14.16 -4.88
C VAL A 6 -19.53 13.40 -5.06
N THR A 7 -19.87 13.09 -6.30
CA THR A 7 -20.88 12.09 -6.65
C THR A 7 -20.45 10.81 -5.93
N MET A 8 -21.33 10.23 -5.11
CA MET A 8 -21.00 9.40 -3.95
C MET A 8 -20.53 8.00 -4.40
N ALA A 9 -19.34 7.93 -4.99
CA ALA A 9 -18.63 6.71 -5.33
C ALA A 9 -17.91 6.18 -4.08
N MET A 10 -17.91 4.87 -3.89
CA MET A 10 -17.19 4.25 -2.78
C MET A 10 -15.78 3.94 -3.17
N GLY A 11 -14.82 4.50 -2.45
CA GLY A 11 -13.40 4.37 -2.75
C GLY A 11 -12.61 3.73 -1.63
N LEU A 12 -11.57 3.00 -2.00
CA LEU A 12 -10.36 2.90 -1.19
C LEU A 12 -9.33 3.81 -1.85
N ALA A 13 -8.85 4.83 -1.14
CA ALA A 13 -7.67 5.58 -1.50
C ALA A 13 -6.49 5.12 -0.62
N VAL A 14 -5.36 4.82 -1.23
CA VAL A 14 -4.11 4.48 -0.53
C VAL A 14 -3.11 5.58 -0.79
N LEU A 15 -2.77 6.31 0.27
CA LEU A 15 -1.78 7.38 0.30
C LEU A 15 -0.39 6.75 0.42
N MET A 16 0.46 7.04 -0.57
CA MET A 16 1.84 6.55 -0.56
C MET A 16 2.71 7.60 0.11
N ALA A 17 3.14 7.30 1.33
CA ALA A 17 3.86 8.23 2.18
C ALA A 17 5.17 8.68 1.53
N LEU A 18 5.24 9.96 1.19
CA LEU A 18 6.47 10.67 0.79
C LEU A 18 7.21 11.11 2.05
N SER A 19 8.22 10.36 2.49
CA SER A 19 9.11 10.81 3.56
C SER A 19 10.21 11.72 3.00
N THR A 20 9.98 13.03 3.02
CA THR A 20 11.00 14.03 2.68
C THR A 20 11.77 14.46 3.93
N LEU A 21 13.07 14.21 3.99
CA LEU A 21 14.00 14.96 4.85
C LEU A 21 15.14 15.50 3.97
N GLY A 22 15.26 16.83 3.92
CA GLY A 22 16.26 17.53 3.12
C GLY A 22 17.50 17.92 3.93
N ALA A 23 18.68 17.74 3.32
CA ALA A 23 19.82 18.68 3.31
C ALA A 23 20.90 18.16 2.31
N PRO A 24 21.71 19.03 1.67
CA PRO A 24 22.55 18.63 0.55
C PRO A 24 23.92 18.11 1.02
N VAL A 25 24.41 17.03 0.41
CA VAL A 25 25.83 16.67 0.49
C VAL A 25 26.36 16.48 -0.93
N THR A 26 27.18 17.43 -1.36
CA THR A 26 28.05 17.28 -2.53
C THR A 26 29.18 16.30 -2.17
N ALA A 27 29.10 15.07 -2.68
CA ALA A 27 30.28 14.23 -2.92
C ALA A 27 29.89 13.18 -3.97
N GLN A 28 30.59 13.18 -5.10
CA GLN A 28 30.55 12.08 -6.07
C GLN A 28 31.15 10.84 -5.40
N GLU A 29 30.35 10.11 -4.66
CA GLU A 29 30.56 8.68 -4.44
C GLU A 29 30.02 7.96 -5.67
N VAL A 30 30.71 6.92 -6.13
CA VAL A 30 30.23 6.02 -7.20
C VAL A 30 28.79 5.69 -6.86
N ALA A 31 27.84 6.23 -7.61
CA ALA A 31 26.42 6.17 -7.24
C ALA A 31 26.03 4.69 -7.11
N GLN A 32 25.98 4.20 -5.86
CA GLN A 32 25.21 3.02 -5.54
C GLN A 32 23.82 3.31 -6.12
N ASP A 33 23.27 2.35 -6.86
CA ASP A 33 21.97 2.54 -7.48
C ASP A 33 20.96 2.91 -6.37
N PRO A 34 20.38 4.13 -6.39
CA PRO A 34 19.53 4.60 -5.31
C PRO A 34 18.28 3.73 -5.16
N LYS A 35 17.89 2.96 -6.18
CA LYS A 35 16.78 2.01 -6.12
C LYS A 35 17.10 0.75 -5.32
N GLN A 36 18.36 0.53 -4.95
CA GLN A 36 18.81 -0.65 -4.22
C GLN A 36 18.97 -0.38 -2.72
N PRO A 37 18.71 -1.38 -1.86
CA PRO A 37 18.94 -1.24 -0.42
C PRO A 37 20.43 -1.10 -0.10
N SER A 38 20.72 -0.27 0.90
CA SER A 38 22.04 -0.21 1.52
C SER A 38 21.93 0.16 3.00
N VAL A 39 23.04 0.13 3.73
CA VAL A 39 23.07 0.56 5.15
C VAL A 39 22.66 2.02 5.29
N ASP A 40 23.04 2.86 4.31
CA ASP A 40 22.72 4.29 4.29
C ASP A 40 21.36 4.58 3.62
N ASN A 41 20.77 3.59 2.93
CA ASN A 41 19.45 3.68 2.32
C ASN A 41 18.56 2.46 2.67
N PRO A 42 18.04 2.38 3.91
CA PRO A 42 17.23 1.26 4.37
C PRO A 42 15.73 1.43 4.09
N HIS A 43 15.30 2.55 3.50
CA HIS A 43 13.89 2.91 3.35
C HIS A 43 13.37 2.50 1.97
N MET A 44 12.37 1.62 1.97
CA MET A 44 11.65 1.24 0.76
C MET A 44 10.40 2.10 0.63
N HIS A 45 10.21 2.69 -0.55
CA HIS A 45 9.08 3.56 -0.87
C HIS A 45 8.06 2.83 -1.74
N PHE A 46 6.80 3.23 -1.62
CA PHE A 46 5.69 2.74 -2.44
C PHE A 46 5.35 3.75 -3.53
N TRP A 47 5.09 3.23 -4.71
CA TRP A 47 4.70 3.98 -5.89
C TRP A 47 3.61 3.23 -6.63
N GLY A 48 2.83 3.93 -7.46
CA GLY A 48 1.62 3.34 -8.00
C GLY A 48 0.79 4.31 -8.81
N THR A 49 -0.11 3.75 -9.61
CA THR A 49 -1.00 4.52 -10.48
C THR A 49 -2.21 5.07 -9.72
N GLY A 50 -2.78 6.17 -10.22
CA GLY A 50 -3.91 6.83 -9.58
C GLY A 50 -5.18 5.98 -9.50
N ASP A 51 -5.26 4.89 -10.26
CA ASP A 51 -6.38 3.95 -10.31
C ASP A 51 -6.11 2.64 -9.55
N LEU A 52 -5.00 2.55 -8.80
CA LEU A 52 -4.51 1.34 -8.13
C LEU A 52 -4.31 0.12 -9.05
N SER A 53 -4.26 0.31 -10.38
CA SER A 53 -4.05 -0.80 -11.32
C SER A 53 -2.63 -1.35 -11.28
N SER A 54 -1.66 -0.54 -10.83
CA SER A 54 -0.26 -0.94 -10.65
C SER A 54 0.31 -0.34 -9.36
N CYS A 55 1.10 -1.14 -8.64
CA CYS A 55 1.88 -0.70 -7.49
C CYS A 55 3.27 -1.33 -7.54
N TRP A 56 4.30 -0.54 -7.23
CA TRP A 56 5.69 -0.99 -7.17
C TRP A 56 6.43 -0.35 -5.99
N THR A 57 7.60 -0.91 -5.67
CA THR A 57 8.47 -0.39 -4.62
C THR A 57 9.91 -0.27 -5.09
N HIS A 58 10.66 0.66 -4.49
CA HIS A 58 12.12 0.72 -4.57
C HIS A 58 12.67 1.64 -3.47
N PHE A 59 13.99 1.70 -3.35
CA PHE A 59 14.66 2.47 -2.29
C PHE A 59 14.96 3.93 -2.68
N ASP A 60 14.76 4.32 -3.93
CA ASP A 60 14.97 5.72 -4.35
C ASP A 60 13.73 6.57 -3.97
N GLY A 61 13.81 7.34 -2.88
CA GLY A 61 12.73 8.24 -2.47
C GLY A 61 12.50 9.45 -3.38
N ASN A 62 13.39 9.70 -4.35
CA ASN A 62 13.33 10.84 -5.26
C ASN A 62 12.87 10.46 -6.68
N ASP A 63 12.74 9.16 -6.98
CA ASP A 63 12.18 8.68 -8.24
C ASP A 63 10.70 8.32 -8.10
N SER A 64 9.82 9.25 -8.48
CA SER A 64 8.37 9.03 -8.53
C SER A 64 7.87 8.73 -9.95
N SER A 65 8.76 8.36 -10.87
CA SER A 65 8.43 8.19 -12.29
C SER A 65 7.28 7.21 -12.51
N GLY A 66 6.23 7.68 -13.19
CA GLY A 66 5.03 6.89 -13.49
C GLY A 66 4.02 6.79 -12.35
N SER A 67 4.35 7.27 -11.16
CA SER A 67 3.42 7.31 -10.02
C SER A 67 2.34 8.39 -10.21
N ALA A 68 1.23 8.23 -9.49
CA ALA A 68 0.15 9.21 -9.41
C ALA A 68 0.68 10.57 -8.92
N VAL A 69 0.33 11.64 -9.64
CA VAL A 69 0.73 13.02 -9.29
C VAL A 69 0.12 13.46 -7.95
N GLU A 70 -1.06 12.96 -7.63
CA GLU A 70 -1.77 13.30 -6.39
C GLU A 70 -1.21 12.58 -5.15
N GLY A 71 -0.25 11.66 -5.32
CA GLY A 71 0.40 10.93 -4.23
C GLY A 71 -0.43 9.77 -3.65
N TYR A 72 -1.60 9.48 -4.24
CA TYR A 72 -2.43 8.33 -3.87
C TYR A 72 -3.02 7.64 -5.10
N GLY A 73 -3.36 6.37 -4.93
CA GLY A 73 -4.21 5.63 -5.86
C GLY A 73 -5.58 5.42 -5.26
N GLU A 74 -6.63 5.46 -6.09
CA GLU A 74 -8.01 5.25 -5.69
C GLU A 74 -8.69 4.20 -6.56
N LYS A 75 -9.42 3.29 -5.92
CA LYS A 75 -10.34 2.38 -6.62
C LYS A 75 -11.75 2.58 -6.10
N SER A 76 -12.67 2.93 -7.01
CA SER A 76 -14.06 3.13 -6.66
C SER A 76 -15.07 2.31 -7.46
N THR A 77 -16.21 2.02 -6.80
CA THR A 77 -17.35 1.29 -7.36
C THR A 77 -18.64 2.02 -7.01
N THR A 78 -19.60 2.02 -7.94
CA THR A 78 -20.91 2.67 -7.78
C THR A 78 -22.02 1.73 -7.31
N SER A 79 -21.83 0.41 -7.38
CA SER A 79 -22.81 -0.59 -6.95
C SER A 79 -22.17 -1.96 -6.72
N GLY A 80 -22.64 -2.69 -5.71
CA GLY A 80 -22.17 -4.04 -5.41
C GLY A 80 -20.83 -4.07 -4.68
N GLN A 81 -20.12 -5.20 -4.79
CA GLN A 81 -18.86 -5.43 -4.08
C GLN A 81 -17.71 -4.59 -4.65
N ASN A 82 -16.93 -3.94 -3.78
CA ASN A 82 -15.63 -3.38 -4.11
C ASN A 82 -14.53 -4.20 -3.42
N ALA A 83 -13.96 -5.15 -4.15
CA ALA A 83 -12.81 -5.92 -3.68
C ALA A 83 -11.52 -5.24 -4.16
N VAL A 84 -10.70 -4.82 -3.20
CA VAL A 84 -9.36 -4.30 -3.43
C VAL A 84 -8.38 -5.40 -3.06
N ASP A 85 -7.59 -5.84 -4.02
CA ASP A 85 -6.54 -6.83 -3.84
C ASP A 85 -5.42 -6.47 -4.81
N PHE A 86 -4.34 -5.88 -4.28
CA PHE A 86 -3.18 -5.50 -5.09
C PHE A 86 -1.89 -5.78 -4.32
N THR A 87 -0.83 -6.04 -5.08
CA THR A 87 0.49 -6.32 -4.52
C THR A 87 1.50 -5.36 -5.09
N CYS A 88 2.16 -4.63 -4.20
CA CYS A 88 3.31 -3.79 -4.52
C CYS A 88 4.56 -4.66 -4.55
N ARG A 89 5.20 -4.78 -5.71
CA ARG A 89 6.43 -5.55 -5.92
C ARG A 89 7.60 -4.62 -6.18
N MET A 90 8.82 -5.07 -5.88
CA MET A 90 10.01 -4.32 -6.27
C MET A 90 9.99 -4.04 -7.78
N GLN A 91 10.21 -2.78 -8.16
CA GLN A 91 10.20 -2.33 -9.55
C GLN A 91 11.35 -2.95 -10.33
N ASP A 92 12.53 -2.93 -9.71
CA ASP A 92 13.75 -3.55 -10.21
C ASP A 92 14.16 -4.65 -9.25
N ASN A 93 14.65 -5.75 -9.81
CA ASN A 93 15.18 -6.83 -8.99
C ASN A 93 16.34 -6.33 -8.11
N LEU A 94 16.50 -6.96 -6.97
CA LEU A 94 17.68 -6.78 -6.14
C LEU A 94 18.93 -7.15 -6.96
N LYS A 95 19.99 -6.35 -6.85
CA LYS A 95 21.28 -6.62 -7.51
C LYS A 95 22.16 -7.57 -6.69
N GLN A 96 21.90 -7.61 -5.39
CA GLN A 96 22.56 -8.45 -4.39
C GLN A 96 21.56 -8.91 -3.35
N ASP A 97 21.86 -9.99 -2.64
CA ASP A 97 21.00 -10.44 -1.55
C ASP A 97 20.92 -9.37 -0.47
N MET A 98 19.72 -9.16 0.06
CA MET A 98 19.49 -8.24 1.17
C MET A 98 19.50 -9.03 2.48
N TYR A 99 20.22 -8.49 3.46
CA TYR A 99 20.33 -9.03 4.80
C TYR A 99 19.81 -8.00 5.79
N LEU A 100 18.85 -8.41 6.61
CA LEU A 100 18.31 -7.63 7.70
C LEU A 100 19.10 -7.92 8.98
N ASP A 101 19.15 -6.96 9.90
CA ASP A 101 19.66 -7.21 11.26
C ASP A 101 18.73 -8.23 11.95
N PRO A 102 19.25 -9.38 12.44
CA PRO A 102 18.45 -10.37 13.17
C PRO A 102 17.76 -9.83 14.42
N ASN A 103 18.27 -8.73 14.99
CA ASN A 103 17.65 -8.03 16.13
C ASN A 103 16.84 -6.79 15.69
N GLY A 104 16.73 -6.54 14.40
CA GLY A 104 16.01 -5.43 13.82
C GLY A 104 14.50 -5.67 13.72
N THR A 105 13.80 -4.64 13.27
CA THR A 105 12.35 -4.65 13.03
C THR A 105 12.08 -4.03 11.67
N ILE A 106 11.29 -4.70 10.84
CA ILE A 106 10.73 -4.09 9.64
C ILE A 106 9.57 -3.20 10.10
N PHE A 107 9.64 -1.93 9.72
CA PHE A 107 8.60 -0.94 10.00
C PHE A 107 7.86 -0.60 8.70
N LEU A 108 6.57 -0.90 8.65
CA LEU A 108 5.69 -0.54 7.54
C LEU A 108 4.74 0.55 8.02
N GLU A 109 4.66 1.66 7.29
CA GLU A 109 3.71 2.75 7.52
C GLU A 109 2.98 3.04 6.21
N PHE A 110 1.65 3.15 6.29
CA PHE A 110 0.80 3.47 5.16
C PHE A 110 -0.43 4.24 5.63
N THR A 111 -1.01 5.04 4.73
CA THR A 111 -2.26 5.76 5.00
C THR A 111 -3.33 5.28 4.04
N ILE A 112 -4.51 4.99 4.57
CA ILE A 112 -5.64 4.45 3.81
C ILE A 112 -6.89 5.24 4.17
N GLU A 113 -7.70 5.56 3.17
CA GLU A 113 -9.05 6.09 3.32
C GLU A 113 -10.00 5.08 2.66
N ALA A 114 -10.87 4.45 3.44
CA ALA A 114 -11.87 3.53 2.92
C ALA A 114 -13.27 4.03 3.25
N TYR A 115 -14.18 3.95 2.28
CA TYR A 115 -15.60 4.24 2.50
C TYR A 115 -16.49 3.15 1.91
N ALA A 116 -17.26 2.47 2.77
CA ALA A 116 -18.21 1.42 2.38
C ALA A 116 -19.49 1.47 3.25
N PRO A 117 -20.49 2.29 2.89
CA PRO A 117 -21.76 2.37 3.61
C PRO A 117 -22.74 1.23 3.29
N GLY A 118 -22.42 0.32 2.38
CA GLY A 118 -23.23 -0.88 2.14
C GLY A 118 -23.14 -1.86 3.31
N ASN A 119 -24.23 -2.58 3.59
CA ASN A 119 -24.28 -3.52 4.71
C ASN A 119 -23.70 -4.90 4.35
N CYS A 120 -22.97 -5.49 5.30
CA CYS A 120 -22.36 -6.83 5.23
C CYS A 120 -23.26 -7.92 5.86
N ASP A 121 -24.45 -7.59 6.36
CA ASP A 121 -25.32 -8.49 7.15
C ASP A 121 -26.05 -9.60 6.33
N GLY A 122 -25.55 -9.97 5.14
CA GLY A 122 -26.15 -11.00 4.27
C GLY A 122 -25.26 -12.23 4.05
N VAL A 123 -25.87 -13.41 3.85
CA VAL A 123 -25.16 -14.70 3.63
C VAL A 123 -24.19 -14.67 2.42
N SER A 124 -24.35 -13.70 1.51
CA SER A 124 -23.48 -13.49 0.33
C SER A 124 -22.55 -12.28 0.42
N ALA A 125 -22.64 -11.44 1.46
CA ALA A 125 -21.87 -10.19 1.58
C ALA A 125 -20.78 -10.33 2.65
N GLN A 126 -19.67 -11.00 2.34
CA GLN A 126 -18.53 -11.05 3.25
C GLN A 126 -17.66 -9.83 3.02
N CYS A 127 -17.87 -8.79 3.83
CA CYS A 127 -16.88 -7.74 3.96
C CYS A 127 -15.62 -8.32 4.61
N GLU A 128 -14.47 -7.84 4.17
CA GLU A 128 -13.18 -8.22 4.72
C GLU A 128 -12.51 -6.94 5.18
N GLU A 129 -12.16 -6.90 6.47
CA GLU A 129 -11.26 -5.88 7.01
C GLU A 129 -9.91 -5.92 6.29
N LEU A 130 -9.14 -4.84 6.39
CA LEU A 130 -7.88 -4.75 5.65
C LEU A 130 -6.89 -5.77 6.16
N ASN A 131 -6.46 -6.67 5.30
CA ASN A 131 -5.34 -7.55 5.53
C ASN A 131 -4.13 -7.00 4.77
N VAL A 132 -3.02 -6.82 5.49
CA VAL A 132 -1.73 -6.44 4.91
C VAL A 132 -0.77 -7.58 5.11
N THR A 133 -0.21 -8.08 4.02
CA THR A 133 0.65 -9.27 4.02
C THR A 133 2.02 -8.94 3.47
N LEU A 134 3.06 -9.24 4.25
CA LEU A 134 4.44 -9.22 3.80
C LEU A 134 4.77 -10.57 3.14
N MET A 135 5.17 -10.50 1.89
CA MET A 135 5.53 -11.64 1.05
C MET A 135 7.05 -11.70 0.84
N LYS A 136 7.59 -12.90 0.88
CA LYS A 136 8.94 -13.26 0.43
C LYS A 136 8.87 -14.09 -0.84
N GLY A 137 9.06 -13.43 -1.98
CA GLY A 137 8.76 -14.03 -3.27
C GLY A 137 7.29 -14.42 -3.37
N THR A 138 7.00 -15.72 -3.41
CA THR A 138 5.63 -16.26 -3.41
C THR A 138 5.13 -16.72 -2.04
N THR A 139 5.95 -16.57 -0.99
CA THR A 139 5.64 -17.09 0.35
C THR A 139 5.11 -15.96 1.24
N GLU A 140 3.93 -16.16 1.85
CA GLU A 140 3.43 -15.30 2.93
C GLU A 140 4.27 -15.54 4.18
N ILE A 141 4.93 -14.49 4.70
CA ILE A 141 5.77 -14.61 5.91
C ILE A 141 5.17 -13.92 7.13
N ALA A 142 4.29 -12.93 6.93
CA ALA A 142 3.54 -12.29 7.99
C ALA A 142 2.27 -11.64 7.41
N THR A 143 1.18 -11.62 8.18
CA THR A 143 -0.08 -10.95 7.83
C THR A 143 -0.64 -10.26 9.07
N GLU A 144 -1.09 -9.02 8.92
CA GLU A 144 -1.78 -8.24 9.95
C GLU A 144 -3.15 -7.78 9.45
N GLN A 145 -4.17 -7.91 10.30
CA GLN A 145 -5.52 -7.41 10.03
C GLN A 145 -5.73 -6.06 10.72
N PHE A 146 -6.09 -5.03 9.95
CA PHE A 146 -6.43 -3.69 10.43
C PHE A 146 -7.94 -3.48 10.36
N ASN A 147 -8.55 -3.33 11.52
CA ASN A 147 -10.00 -3.14 11.64
C ASN A 147 -10.39 -1.66 11.64
N GLY A 148 -11.61 -1.40 11.17
CA GLY A 148 -12.25 -0.09 11.32
C GLY A 148 -11.65 1.00 10.43
N ILE A 149 -11.09 0.60 9.28
CA ILE A 149 -10.51 1.54 8.30
C ILE A 149 -11.58 2.21 7.42
N SER A 150 -12.84 1.76 7.48
CA SER A 150 -13.95 2.19 6.62
C SER A 150 -14.70 3.43 7.12
N SER A 151 -14.01 4.34 7.83
CA SER A 151 -14.60 5.56 8.38
C SER A 151 -14.93 6.63 7.32
N GLY A 152 -14.30 6.55 6.14
CA GLY A 152 -14.32 7.60 5.12
C GLY A 152 -13.33 8.74 5.38
N ASP A 153 -12.49 8.62 6.40
CA ASP A 153 -11.41 9.57 6.68
C ASP A 153 -10.05 8.89 6.47
N PRO A 154 -9.00 9.62 6.03
CA PRO A 154 -7.64 9.09 5.97
C PRO A 154 -7.15 8.60 7.34
N ASP A 155 -6.64 7.36 7.36
CA ASP A 155 -6.20 6.66 8.55
C ASP A 155 -4.80 6.08 8.34
N THR A 156 -3.85 6.51 9.17
CA THR A 156 -2.44 6.07 9.07
C THR A 156 -2.21 4.90 10.02
N ARG A 157 -1.74 3.79 9.45
CA ARG A 157 -1.45 2.56 10.18
C ARG A 157 0.03 2.23 10.12
N THR A 158 0.51 1.65 11.20
CA THR A 158 1.89 1.21 11.36
C THR A 158 1.92 -0.25 11.74
N TRP A 159 2.83 -1.00 11.14
CA TRP A 159 3.07 -2.40 11.46
C TRP A 159 4.54 -2.62 11.75
N GLN A 160 4.82 -3.28 12.88
CA GLN A 160 6.17 -3.66 13.28
C GLN A 160 6.31 -5.17 13.21
N ILE A 161 7.26 -5.63 12.39
CA ILE A 161 7.54 -7.04 12.19
C ILE A 161 8.97 -7.31 12.69
N PRO A 162 9.13 -7.93 13.87
CA PRO A 162 10.46 -8.32 14.35
C PRO A 162 11.11 -9.28 13.36
N VAL A 163 12.38 -9.04 13.03
CA VAL A 163 13.14 -9.94 12.16
C VAL A 163 13.36 -11.28 12.86
N ASN A 164 13.32 -12.37 12.09
CA ASN A 164 13.67 -13.70 12.57
C ASN A 164 14.46 -14.48 11.50
N GLU A 165 14.97 -15.65 11.89
CA GLU A 165 15.82 -16.52 11.04
C GLU A 165 15.17 -16.93 9.71
N THR A 166 13.84 -16.86 9.57
CA THR A 166 13.12 -17.28 8.34
C THR A 166 13.21 -16.22 7.24
N PHE A 167 13.30 -14.95 7.61
CA PHE A 167 13.27 -13.83 6.68
C PHE A 167 14.33 -12.75 6.97
N GLU A 168 15.42 -13.12 7.65
CA GLU A 168 16.61 -12.27 7.76
C GLU A 168 17.31 -12.05 6.41
N ARG A 169 17.21 -13.02 5.49
CA ARG A 169 17.86 -12.99 4.17
C ARG A 169 16.83 -13.01 3.06
N TRP A 170 16.99 -12.13 2.07
CA TRP A 170 16.14 -12.00 0.88
C TRP A 170 17.00 -12.17 -0.37
N ASN A 171 16.74 -13.24 -1.13
CA ASN A 171 17.50 -13.59 -2.33
C ASN A 171 17.09 -12.74 -3.53
N LYS A 172 18.09 -12.24 -4.25
CA LYS A 172 17.98 -11.28 -5.32
C LYS A 172 17.27 -11.69 -6.63
N SER A 173 16.73 -12.91 -6.67
CA SER A 173 16.15 -13.47 -7.90
C SER A 173 14.81 -14.20 -7.70
N SER A 174 14.38 -14.43 -6.46
CA SER A 174 13.19 -15.26 -6.20
C SER A 174 12.48 -14.95 -4.89
N GLU A 175 13.13 -14.22 -4.00
CA GLU A 175 12.65 -13.98 -2.65
C GLU A 175 12.68 -12.48 -2.36
N GLU A 176 12.23 -11.67 -3.32
CA GLU A 176 12.16 -10.23 -3.15
C GLU A 176 10.92 -9.84 -2.33
N PRO A 177 11.00 -8.73 -1.57
CA PRO A 177 9.89 -8.23 -0.79
C PRO A 177 8.75 -7.75 -1.68
N SER A 178 7.54 -8.15 -1.31
CA SER A 178 6.32 -7.53 -1.80
C SER A 178 5.29 -7.42 -0.69
N ILE A 179 4.44 -6.41 -0.77
CA ILE A 179 3.35 -6.19 0.18
C ILE A 179 2.04 -6.34 -0.56
N ASN A 180 1.16 -7.22 -0.07
CA ASN A 180 -0.21 -7.31 -0.55
C ASN A 180 -1.13 -6.55 0.40
N PHE A 181 -2.08 -5.81 -0.19
CA PHE A 181 -3.17 -5.16 0.49
C PHE A 181 -4.48 -5.75 -0.02
N ARG A 182 -5.28 -6.28 0.90
CA ARG A 182 -6.57 -6.89 0.61
C ARG A 182 -7.66 -6.34 1.51
N TRP A 183 -8.73 -5.84 0.90
CA TRP A 183 -9.90 -5.32 1.59
C TRP A 183 -11.15 -5.52 0.74
N VAL A 184 -12.30 -5.77 1.38
CA VAL A 184 -13.57 -5.96 0.68
C VAL A 184 -14.66 -5.16 1.35
N GLY A 185 -15.20 -4.18 0.62
CA GLY A 185 -16.37 -3.40 1.01
C GLY A 185 -17.55 -3.57 0.05
N TYR A 186 -18.71 -3.03 0.42
CA TYR A 186 -19.92 -3.08 -0.40
C TYR A 186 -20.51 -1.70 -0.59
N ALA A 187 -21.08 -1.52 -1.78
CA ALA A 187 -21.92 -0.38 -2.07
C ALA A 187 -23.36 -0.49 -1.60
N ASP A 188 -23.90 0.65 -1.16
CA ASP A 188 -25.28 0.77 -0.72
C ASP A 188 -26.16 0.43 -1.92
N SER A 189 -27.06 -0.52 -1.68
CA SER A 189 -27.95 -1.08 -2.67
C SER A 189 -29.42 -0.87 -2.31
N GLY A 190 -29.71 0.01 -1.34
CA GLY A 190 -31.08 0.29 -0.89
C GLY A 190 -31.90 1.11 -1.89
N LEU A 191 -33.25 0.97 -1.83
CA LEU A 191 -34.20 1.80 -2.59
C LEU A 191 -33.99 3.32 -2.37
N GLN A 192 -33.31 3.68 -1.28
CA GLN A 192 -32.89 5.04 -0.94
C GLN A 192 -31.87 5.62 -1.95
N CYS A 193 -30.97 4.81 -2.56
CA CYS A 193 -30.02 5.30 -3.57
C CYS A 193 -30.73 5.75 -4.87
N ILE A 194 -31.88 5.17 -5.21
CA ILE A 194 -32.66 5.54 -6.43
C ILE A 194 -33.28 6.94 -6.27
N ILE A 195 -33.57 7.38 -5.04
CA ILE A 195 -34.27 8.63 -4.76
C ILE A 195 -33.30 9.77 -4.41
N ALA A 196 -32.14 9.47 -3.81
CA ALA A 196 -31.24 10.49 -3.26
C ALA A 196 -29.96 10.77 -4.09
N LEU A 197 -29.75 10.08 -5.22
CA LEU A 197 -28.53 10.18 -6.04
C LEU A 197 -27.25 10.03 -5.19
N CYS A 198 -26.90 8.77 -4.98
CA CYS A 198 -25.51 8.35 -4.91
C CYS A 198 -24.82 8.84 -6.22
#